data_AF-A0A9E4HSV1-F1
#
_entry.id   AF-A0A9E4HSV1-F1
#
_cell.length_a   1.000
_cell.length_b   1.000
_cell.length_c   1.000
_cell.angle_alpha   90.00
_cell.angle_beta   90.00
_cell.angle_gamma   90.00
#
_symmetry.space_group_name_H-M   'P 1'
#
loop_
_entity.id
_entity.type
_entity.pdbx_description
1 polymer ?
#
loop_
_entity_poly.entity_id
_entity_poly.type
_entity_poly.pdbx_seq_one_letter_code
_entity_poly.pdbx_strand_id
1 'polypeptide(L)'
;MAEAEMEAEPAPEPAAAPSGPPRVFFVAPEDGAILSIDHDVEVEFGIENLTISAPPEAASGEAPAPREGVGHYHLGVNEGCAPAGEAIPEGDDRVDLDDGSNAYTLQRQPGTYELTVQVANDANEALDGLCETITIEIADGV
;
A
#
# COMPACT_ATOMS: atom_id res chain seq x y z
N MET A 1 -45.50 40.07 6.58
CA MET A 1 -44.21 39.95 5.88
C MET A 1 -43.42 38.94 6.70
N ALA A 2 -43.30 37.73 6.18
CA ALA A 2 -42.51 36.67 6.77
C ALA A 2 -41.07 36.86 6.34
N GLU A 3 -40.12 36.80 7.26
CA GLU A 3 -38.72 36.57 6.91
C GLU A 3 -38.21 35.50 7.85
N ALA A 4 -37.97 34.34 7.26
CA ALA A 4 -37.50 33.13 7.90
C ALA A 4 -36.04 33.32 8.34
N GLU A 5 -35.76 33.01 9.60
CA GLU A 5 -34.41 32.77 10.09
C GLU A 5 -33.89 31.50 9.41
N MET A 6 -32.92 31.69 8.52
CA MET A 6 -32.22 30.62 7.82
C MET A 6 -31.17 30.07 8.80
N GLU A 7 -31.46 28.89 9.36
CA GLU A 7 -30.47 28.06 10.05
C GLU A 7 -29.30 27.84 9.10
N ALA A 8 -28.12 28.35 9.46
CA ALA A 8 -26.89 28.05 8.78
C ALA A 8 -26.42 26.67 9.25
N GLU A 9 -26.58 25.66 8.40
CA GLU A 9 -25.93 24.36 8.50
C GLU A 9 -24.40 24.58 8.62
N PRO A 10 -23.70 23.91 9.55
CA PRO A 10 -22.24 24.00 9.59
C PRO A 10 -21.69 23.41 8.29
N ALA A 11 -20.87 24.20 7.59
CA ALA A 11 -20.04 23.71 6.50
C ALA A 11 -19.20 22.51 6.98
N PRO A 12 -18.96 21.49 6.13
CA PRO A 12 -18.05 20.42 6.50
C PRO A 12 -16.69 21.05 6.80
N GLU A 13 -16.21 20.84 8.02
CA GLU A 13 -14.84 21.15 8.43
C GLU A 13 -13.88 20.55 7.38
N PRO A 14 -12.79 21.23 7.00
CA PRO A 14 -11.76 20.58 6.19
C PRO A 14 -11.33 19.33 6.96
N ALA A 15 -11.52 18.15 6.35
CA ALA A 15 -11.04 16.89 6.89
C ALA A 15 -9.61 17.13 7.37
N ALA A 16 -9.41 17.02 8.69
CA ALA A 16 -8.11 17.27 9.30
C ALA A 16 -7.07 16.50 8.49
N ALA A 17 -6.07 17.21 7.96
CA ALA A 17 -4.90 16.57 7.39
C ALA A 17 -4.44 15.54 8.42
N PRO A 18 -4.29 14.28 8.02
CA PRO A 18 -4.14 13.20 8.97
C PRO A 18 -2.86 13.54 9.78
N SER A 19 -3.06 13.68 11.09
CA SER A 19 -2.06 14.17 12.04
C SER A 19 -1.52 12.96 12.79
N GLY A 20 -0.78 12.11 12.10
CA GLY A 20 -0.18 10.90 12.64
C GLY A 20 1.04 10.47 11.84
N PRO A 21 1.88 9.58 12.39
CA PRO A 21 2.91 8.94 11.59
C PRO A 21 2.23 8.18 10.44
N PRO A 22 2.84 8.16 9.24
CA PRO A 22 2.30 7.37 8.17
C PRO A 22 2.28 5.90 8.59
N ARG A 23 1.25 5.17 8.15
CA ARG A 23 1.14 3.73 8.39
C ARG A 23 0.55 3.04 7.17
N VAL A 24 1.02 1.83 6.91
CA VAL A 24 0.48 0.92 5.90
C VAL A 24 -0.18 -0.25 6.61
N PHE A 25 -1.23 -0.80 6.02
CA PHE A 25 -1.91 -1.99 6.51
C PHE A 25 -2.55 -2.76 5.36
N PHE A 26 -2.82 -4.04 5.56
CA PHE A 26 -3.62 -4.85 4.65
C PHE A 26 -5.11 -4.63 4.91
N VAL A 27 -5.85 -4.29 3.87
CA VAL A 27 -7.33 -4.28 3.90
C VAL A 27 -7.84 -5.69 3.63
N ALA A 28 -7.24 -6.39 2.67
CA ALA A 28 -7.51 -7.78 2.35
C ALA A 28 -6.28 -8.41 1.66
N PRO A 29 -6.10 -9.75 1.72
CA PRO A 29 -6.72 -10.66 2.67
C PRO A 29 -6.28 -10.37 4.12
N GLU A 30 -6.99 -10.94 5.10
CA GLU A 30 -6.62 -10.84 6.51
C GLU A 30 -5.44 -11.77 6.85
N ASP A 31 -4.73 -11.48 7.95
CA ASP A 31 -3.69 -12.38 8.46
C ASP A 31 -4.26 -13.76 8.81
N GLY A 32 -3.66 -14.79 8.24
CA GLY A 32 -4.08 -16.19 8.32
C GLY A 32 -5.22 -16.58 7.38
N ALA A 33 -5.59 -15.73 6.41
CA ALA A 33 -6.66 -16.04 5.48
C ALA A 33 -6.33 -17.26 4.60
N ILE A 34 -7.33 -18.10 4.40
CA ILE A 34 -7.27 -19.26 3.50
C ILE A 34 -8.00 -18.90 2.21
N LEU A 35 -7.28 -18.94 1.10
CA LEU A 35 -7.74 -18.50 -0.22
C LEU A 35 -7.72 -19.69 -1.19
N SER A 36 -8.72 -19.79 -2.07
CA SER A 36 -8.75 -20.85 -3.08
C SER A 36 -7.87 -20.47 -4.28
N ILE A 37 -7.04 -21.41 -4.75
CA ILE A 37 -6.23 -21.22 -5.97
C ILE A 37 -7.08 -21.08 -7.25
N ASP A 38 -8.32 -21.57 -7.23
CA ASP A 38 -9.27 -21.43 -8.33
C ASP A 38 -9.73 -19.97 -8.55
N HIS A 39 -9.43 -19.08 -7.59
CA HIS A 39 -9.79 -17.67 -7.62
C HIS A 39 -8.55 -16.77 -7.57
N ASP A 40 -8.65 -15.63 -8.24
CA ASP A 40 -7.67 -14.56 -8.17
C ASP A 40 -7.58 -14.03 -6.73
N VAL A 41 -6.39 -14.11 -6.11
CA VAL A 41 -6.17 -13.57 -4.76
C VAL A 41 -6.00 -12.07 -4.88
N GLU A 42 -7.05 -11.32 -4.59
CA GLU A 42 -7.00 -9.87 -4.56
C GLU A 42 -6.45 -9.40 -3.21
N VAL A 43 -5.27 -8.80 -3.26
CA VAL A 43 -4.59 -8.18 -2.11
C VAL A 43 -4.85 -6.69 -2.21
N GLU A 44 -5.50 -6.11 -1.21
CA GLU A 44 -5.77 -4.69 -1.11
C GLU A 44 -5.04 -4.09 0.10
N PHE A 45 -4.38 -2.96 -0.13
CA PHE A 45 -3.57 -2.25 0.85
C PHE A 45 -4.18 -0.90 1.19
N GLY A 46 -4.13 -0.56 2.47
CA GLY A 46 -4.53 0.71 3.02
C GLY A 46 -3.32 1.50 3.48
N ILE A 47 -3.41 2.82 3.36
CA ILE A 47 -2.38 3.72 3.86
C ILE A 47 -3.00 4.96 4.47
N GLU A 48 -2.39 5.42 5.53
CA GLU A 48 -2.81 6.62 6.25
C GLU A 48 -1.63 7.57 6.40
N ASN A 49 -1.91 8.87 6.33
CA ASN A 49 -0.91 9.95 6.36
C ASN A 49 0.18 9.87 5.27
N LEU A 50 -0.07 9.12 4.20
CA LEU A 50 0.78 9.10 3.00
C LEU A 50 -0.10 9.05 1.75
N THR A 51 0.40 9.59 0.66
CA THR A 51 -0.22 9.50 -0.66
C THR A 51 0.48 8.42 -1.47
N ILE A 52 -0.28 7.55 -2.12
CA ILE A 52 0.27 6.59 -3.06
C ILE A 52 0.11 7.13 -4.46
N SER A 53 1.21 7.20 -5.20
CA SER A 53 1.23 7.71 -6.55
C SER A 53 2.42 7.12 -7.27
N ALA A 54 2.24 6.87 -8.56
CA ALA A 54 3.35 6.52 -9.42
C ALA A 54 4.51 7.53 -9.28
N PRO A 55 5.76 7.06 -9.20
CA PRO A 55 6.91 7.94 -9.25
C PRO A 55 6.91 8.70 -10.59
N PRO A 56 7.30 9.98 -10.60
CA PRO A 56 7.41 10.71 -11.86
C PRO A 56 8.47 10.02 -12.72
N GLU A 57 8.19 9.86 -14.02
CA GLU A 57 9.18 9.30 -14.94
C GLU A 57 10.50 10.06 -14.81
N ALA A 58 11.56 9.31 -14.49
CA ALA A 58 12.91 9.83 -14.38
C ALA A 58 13.29 10.49 -15.71
N ALA A 59 13.21 11.82 -15.78
CA ALA A 59 13.40 12.58 -17.01
C ALA A 59 14.79 12.41 -17.64
N SER A 60 15.74 11.73 -16.98
CA SER A 60 17.12 11.54 -17.47
C SER A 60 17.85 10.31 -16.89
N GLY A 61 17.14 9.26 -16.45
CA GLY A 61 17.78 8.06 -15.87
C GLY A 61 18.40 8.27 -14.49
N GLU A 62 18.03 9.36 -13.83
CA GLU A 62 18.39 9.69 -12.45
C GLU A 62 17.17 9.43 -11.57
N ALA A 63 17.34 8.82 -10.39
CA ALA A 63 16.22 8.52 -9.50
C ALA A 63 15.44 9.82 -9.22
N PRO A 64 14.11 9.82 -9.37
CA PRO A 64 13.32 11.02 -9.12
C PRO A 64 13.51 11.47 -7.68
N ALA A 65 13.54 12.80 -7.48
CA ALA A 65 13.65 13.33 -6.13
C ALA A 65 12.42 12.88 -5.31
N PRO A 66 12.62 12.28 -4.12
CA PRO A 66 11.51 11.78 -3.32
C PRO A 66 10.61 12.94 -2.91
N ARG A 67 9.32 12.81 -3.20
CA ARG A 67 8.31 13.77 -2.77
C ARG A 67 7.91 13.47 -1.35
N GLU A 68 7.89 14.50 -0.50
CA GLU A 68 7.46 14.35 0.88
C GLU A 68 6.00 13.89 0.95
N GLY A 69 5.75 12.81 1.71
CA GLY A 69 4.41 12.28 1.90
C GLY A 69 3.85 11.53 0.68
N VAL A 70 4.68 11.16 -0.29
CA VAL A 70 4.30 10.35 -1.45
C VAL A 70 5.19 9.12 -1.59
N GLY A 71 4.61 8.01 -2.04
CA GLY A 71 5.34 6.79 -2.32
C GLY A 71 4.53 5.79 -3.15
N HIS A 72 5.03 4.58 -3.25
CA HIS A 72 4.39 3.45 -3.92
C HIS A 72 4.54 2.17 -3.10
N TYR A 73 3.61 1.24 -3.30
CA TYR A 73 3.62 -0.02 -2.57
C TYR A 73 4.61 -1.02 -3.19
N HIS A 74 5.14 -1.86 -2.33
CA HIS A 74 5.99 -2.99 -2.64
C HIS A 74 5.46 -4.18 -1.89
N LEU A 75 5.10 -5.23 -2.61
CA LEU A 75 4.63 -6.48 -2.02
C LEU A 75 5.74 -7.52 -2.12
N GLY A 76 6.34 -7.87 -0.98
CA GLY A 76 7.20 -9.04 -0.84
C GLY A 76 6.36 -10.30 -0.59
N VAL A 77 6.70 -11.40 -1.25
CA VAL A 77 6.09 -12.72 -1.11
C VAL A 77 7.16 -13.67 -0.58
N ASN A 78 7.01 -14.16 0.63
CA ASN A 78 8.04 -14.84 1.43
C ASN A 78 9.29 -13.99 1.66
N GLU A 79 9.14 -12.67 1.62
CA GLU A 79 10.23 -11.73 1.82
C GLU A 79 9.86 -10.75 2.94
N GLY A 80 10.85 -10.40 3.78
CA GLY A 80 10.66 -9.49 4.90
C GLY A 80 10.76 -8.02 4.51
N CYS A 81 10.52 -7.14 5.48
CA CYS A 81 10.67 -5.70 5.33
C CYS A 81 12.13 -5.35 4.98
N ALA A 82 12.34 -4.54 3.95
CA ALA A 82 13.65 -3.92 3.75
C ALA A 82 13.89 -2.86 4.85
N PRO A 83 15.16 -2.64 5.24
CA PRO A 83 15.52 -1.57 6.17
C PRO A 83 15.13 -0.19 5.62
N ALA A 84 14.65 0.68 6.51
CA ALA A 84 14.24 2.03 6.15
C ALA A 84 15.42 2.87 5.62
N GLY A 85 15.18 3.60 4.53
CA GLY A 85 16.19 4.38 3.83
C GLY A 85 17.12 3.57 2.93
N GLU A 86 16.89 2.27 2.77
CA GLU A 86 17.60 1.44 1.79
C GLU A 86 16.72 1.13 0.60
N ALA A 87 17.36 0.97 -0.56
CA ALA A 87 16.67 0.58 -1.79
C ALA A 87 16.06 -0.81 -1.62
N ILE A 88 14.79 -0.91 -2.00
CA ILE A 88 14.09 -2.19 -2.04
C ILE A 88 14.70 -3.05 -3.15
N PRO A 89 15.21 -4.26 -2.85
CA PRO A 89 15.72 -5.15 -3.88
C PRO A 89 14.58 -5.65 -4.76
N GLU A 90 14.75 -5.55 -6.07
CA GLU A 90 13.86 -6.17 -7.04
C GLU A 90 14.12 -7.70 -7.09
N GLY A 91 13.06 -8.49 -7.27
CA GLY A 91 13.17 -9.96 -7.37
C GLY A 91 11.85 -10.61 -7.81
N ASP A 92 11.88 -11.89 -8.19
CA ASP A 92 10.67 -12.66 -8.57
C ASP A 92 9.64 -12.77 -7.42
N ASP A 93 10.14 -12.71 -6.19
CA ASP A 93 9.35 -12.74 -4.96
C ASP A 93 8.97 -11.34 -4.46
N ARG A 94 9.27 -10.28 -5.24
CA ARG A 94 8.90 -8.89 -4.95
C ARG A 94 8.06 -8.33 -6.09
N VAL A 95 7.02 -7.60 -5.74
CA VAL A 95 6.10 -6.96 -6.70
C VAL A 95 6.08 -5.47 -6.41
N ASP A 96 6.66 -4.71 -7.31
CA ASP A 96 6.67 -3.26 -7.29
C ASP A 96 5.34 -2.71 -7.87
N LEU A 97 4.63 -1.91 -7.09
CA LEU A 97 3.35 -1.30 -7.49
C LEU A 97 3.57 0.17 -7.87
N ASP A 98 4.48 0.41 -8.81
CA ASP A 98 4.81 1.75 -9.33
C ASP A 98 3.65 2.44 -10.06
N ASP A 99 2.54 1.76 -10.34
CA ASP A 99 1.36 2.38 -10.94
C ASP A 99 0.57 3.25 -9.93
N GLY A 100 0.90 3.16 -8.63
CA GLY A 100 0.12 3.76 -7.55
C GLY A 100 -1.17 3.00 -7.26
N SER A 101 -1.30 1.79 -7.79
CA SER A 101 -2.37 0.85 -7.45
C SER A 101 -2.24 0.39 -6.01
N ASN A 102 -3.36 0.37 -5.28
CA ASN A 102 -3.46 -0.13 -3.92
C ASN A 102 -4.05 -1.55 -3.84
N ALA A 103 -4.33 -2.15 -4.99
CA ALA A 103 -4.81 -3.51 -5.11
C ALA A 103 -3.90 -4.27 -6.08
N TYR A 104 -3.63 -5.52 -5.76
CA TYR A 104 -2.82 -6.41 -6.59
C TYR A 104 -3.42 -7.81 -6.60
N THR A 105 -3.50 -8.40 -7.79
CA THR A 105 -3.95 -9.78 -7.95
C THR A 105 -2.76 -10.73 -7.85
N LEU A 106 -2.61 -11.36 -6.69
CA LEU A 106 -1.60 -12.38 -6.45
C LEU A 106 -2.02 -13.71 -7.09
N GLN A 107 -1.17 -14.23 -7.97
CA GLN A 107 -1.33 -15.56 -8.55
C GLN A 107 -0.14 -16.43 -8.13
N ARG A 108 -0.40 -17.43 -7.28
CA ARG A 108 0.61 -18.35 -6.74
C ARG A 108 0.02 -19.76 -6.62
N GLN A 109 0.92 -20.76 -6.54
CA GLN A 109 0.54 -22.16 -6.34
C GLN A 109 -0.04 -22.38 -4.94
N PRO A 110 -0.68 -23.53 -4.64
CA PRO A 110 -1.23 -23.75 -3.33
C PRO A 110 -0.09 -24.02 -2.33
N GLY A 111 -0.13 -23.33 -1.20
CA GLY A 111 0.90 -23.34 -0.17
C GLY A 111 0.71 -22.18 0.82
N THR A 112 1.53 -22.16 1.86
CA THR A 112 1.60 -21.04 2.81
C THR A 112 2.58 -20.00 2.29
N TYR A 113 2.17 -18.74 2.27
CA TYR A 113 2.97 -17.60 1.82
C TYR A 113 2.94 -16.49 2.86
N GLU A 114 4.08 -15.86 3.09
CA GLU A 114 4.18 -14.66 3.91
C GLU A 114 4.13 -13.43 3.00
N LEU A 115 3.11 -12.57 3.12
CA LEU A 115 3.00 -11.35 2.34
C LEU A 115 3.46 -10.17 3.18
N THR A 116 4.45 -9.44 2.70
CA THR A 116 4.95 -8.23 3.34
C THR A 116 4.68 -7.05 2.44
N VAL A 117 3.80 -6.14 2.86
CA VAL A 117 3.62 -4.84 2.20
C VAL A 117 4.61 -3.86 2.81
N GLN A 118 5.32 -3.15 1.94
CA GLN A 118 6.21 -2.07 2.31
C GLN A 118 5.95 -0.88 1.40
N VAL A 119 6.14 0.33 1.92
CA VAL A 119 6.02 1.53 1.09
C VAL A 119 7.41 2.09 0.83
N ALA A 120 7.70 2.40 -0.42
CA ALA A 120 8.92 3.10 -0.83
C ALA A 120 8.62 4.52 -1.26
N ASN A 121 9.64 5.38 -1.20
CA ASN A 121 9.60 6.71 -1.80
C ASN A 121 9.83 6.62 -3.33
N ASP A 122 9.71 7.76 -4.04
CA ASP A 122 9.92 7.79 -5.50
C ASP A 122 11.34 7.30 -5.92
N ALA A 123 12.32 7.31 -5.01
CA ALA A 123 13.68 6.80 -5.23
C ALA A 123 13.84 5.29 -4.96
N ASN A 124 12.74 4.56 -4.76
CA ASN A 124 12.70 3.14 -4.38
C ASN A 124 13.35 2.83 -3.02
N GLU A 125 13.48 3.82 -2.13
CA GLU A 125 13.97 3.62 -0.78
C GLU A 125 12.80 3.36 0.17
N ALA A 126 12.91 2.30 0.98
CA ALA A 126 11.87 1.93 1.94
C ALA A 126 11.64 3.04 2.98
N LEU A 127 10.39 3.36 3.26
CA LEU A 127 10.02 4.36 4.27
C LEU A 127 10.00 3.74 5.68
N ASP A 128 10.45 4.52 6.67
CA ASP A 128 10.54 4.07 8.06
C ASP A 128 9.15 3.83 8.68
N GLY A 129 8.99 2.68 9.33
CA GLY A 129 7.74 2.29 9.97
C GLY A 129 6.59 1.96 9.02
N LEU A 130 6.82 1.94 7.70
CA LEU A 130 5.82 1.61 6.68
C LEU A 130 6.01 0.20 6.15
N CYS A 131 5.91 -0.77 7.04
CA CYS A 131 5.92 -2.18 6.68
C CYS A 131 4.91 -2.97 7.51
N GLU A 132 4.14 -3.83 6.86
CA GLU A 132 3.26 -4.79 7.51
C GLU A 132 3.44 -6.16 6.86
N THR A 133 3.33 -7.22 7.66
CA THR A 133 3.46 -8.59 7.19
C THR A 133 2.27 -9.40 7.66
N ILE A 134 1.67 -10.15 6.74
CA ILE A 134 0.60 -11.09 7.00
C ILE A 134 0.98 -12.47 6.47
N THR A 135 0.42 -13.52 7.04
CA THR A 135 0.53 -14.87 6.51
C THR A 135 -0.75 -15.23 5.76
N ILE A 136 -0.66 -15.84 4.58
CA ILE A 136 -1.82 -16.38 3.89
C ILE A 136 -1.59 -17.84 3.51
N GLU A 137 -2.67 -18.59 3.39
CA GLU A 137 -2.64 -19.94 2.86
C GLU A 137 -3.45 -19.99 1.57
N ILE A 138 -2.83 -20.43 0.48
CA ILE A 138 -3.50 -20.70 -0.77
C ILE A 138 -3.77 -22.21 -0.81
N ALA A 139 -5.04 -22.61 -0.76
CA ALA A 139 -5.47 -24.00 -0.78
C ALA A 139 -6.10 -24.36 -2.13
N ASP A 140 -5.96 -25.62 -2.52
CA ASP A 140 -6.65 -26.18 -3.69
C ASP A 140 -8.07 -26.64 -3.29
N GLY A 141 -9.09 -26.11 -3.94
CA GLY A 141 -10.49 -26.56 -3.76
C GLY A 141 -11.16 -26.22 -2.43
N VAL A 142 -10.85 -25.08 -1.79
CA VAL A 142 -11.61 -24.54 -0.63
C VAL A 142 -12.83 -23.72 -1.06
#